data_AF-A0A9D5SZY6-F1
#
_entry.id   AF-A0A9D5SZY6-F1
#
_cell.length_a   1.000
_cell.length_b   1.000
_cell.length_c   1.000
_cell.angle_alpha   90.00
_cell.angle_beta   90.00
_cell.angle_gamma   90.00
#
_symmetry.space_group_name_H-M   'P 1'
#
loop_
_entity.id
_entity.type
_entity.pdbx_description
1 polymer ?
#
loop_
_entity_poly.entity_id
_entity_poly.type
_entity_poly.pdbx_seq_one_letter_code
_entity_poly.pdbx_strand_id
1 'polypeptide(L)'
;MRQKSTFKRNTYIMKFLPYNIKKLPDALLFFSGGAILYPIIELIWRGRTHWSMSVAGGLCASIINLANMKLKNHSLALRCCLGGVIITCVEFVTGCIVNLGLGWKVWDYSGSKFNILGQVCPLFTILWALLSLPVIMLSNTVNRLRSNA
;
A
#
# COMPACT_ATOMS: atom_id res chain seq x y z
N MET A 1 37.23 -0.68 36.76
CA MET A 1 36.39 -1.74 36.18
C MET A 1 35.08 -1.13 35.68
N ARG A 2 34.68 -1.48 34.46
CA ARG A 2 33.64 -0.84 33.62
C ARG A 2 32.23 -0.85 34.25
N GLN A 3 31.59 0.32 34.38
CA GLN A 3 30.13 0.43 34.50
C GLN A 3 29.48 -0.08 33.20
N LYS A 4 28.74 -1.20 33.27
CA LYS A 4 27.78 -1.58 32.22
C LYS A 4 26.43 -0.97 32.58
N SER A 5 26.15 0.22 32.05
CA SER A 5 24.83 0.83 32.10
C SER A 5 23.84 -0.07 31.37
N THR A 6 23.03 -0.80 32.13
CA THR A 6 22.00 -1.67 31.59
C THR A 6 20.80 -0.79 31.21
N PHE A 7 20.79 -0.33 29.96
CA PHE A 7 19.66 0.37 29.35
C PHE A 7 18.46 -0.58 29.24
N LYS A 8 17.69 -0.71 30.32
CA LYS A 8 16.36 -1.32 30.33
C LYS A 8 15.44 -0.44 29.48
N ARG A 9 15.40 -0.74 28.19
CA ARG A 9 14.55 -0.06 27.22
C ARG A 9 13.08 -0.32 27.58
N ASN A 10 12.44 0.72 28.08
CA ASN A 10 11.06 0.79 28.55
C ASN A 10 10.08 0.11 27.57
N THR A 11 9.61 -1.10 27.90
CA THR A 11 8.73 -1.93 27.06
C THR A 11 7.28 -1.42 27.00
N TYR A 12 6.94 -0.39 27.78
CA TYR A 12 5.57 0.11 27.91
C TYR A 12 5.10 0.99 26.75
N ILE A 13 6.01 1.68 26.04
CA ILE A 13 5.64 2.55 24.90
C ILE A 13 5.27 1.72 23.66
N MET A 14 5.75 0.47 23.57
CA MET A 14 5.46 -0.41 22.42
C MET A 14 4.04 -0.99 22.40
N LYS A 15 3.24 -0.79 23.46
CA LYS A 15 1.85 -1.27 23.51
C LYS A 15 0.84 -0.34 22.84
N PHE A 16 1.26 0.89 22.49
CA PHE A 16 0.39 1.92 21.90
C PHE A 16 0.44 1.99 20.38
N LEU A 17 1.40 1.30 19.74
CA LEU A 17 1.40 1.14 18.29
C LEU A 17 0.62 -0.13 17.94
N PRO A 18 -0.42 -0.09 17.08
CA PRO A 18 -1.16 -1.27 16.61
C PRO A 18 -0.30 -2.16 15.68
N TYR A 19 1.02 -1.98 15.68
CA TYR A 19 1.96 -2.47 14.71
C TYR A 19 3.03 -3.33 15.39
N ASN A 20 3.06 -4.62 15.06
CA ASN A 20 4.04 -5.55 15.59
C ASN A 20 5.41 -5.26 14.93
N ILE A 21 6.38 -4.80 15.72
CA ILE A 21 7.73 -4.39 15.26
C ILE A 21 8.44 -5.50 14.46
N LYS A 22 8.12 -6.76 14.72
CA LYS A 22 8.65 -7.90 13.93
C LYS A 22 8.20 -7.88 12.46
N LYS A 23 7.10 -7.19 12.14
CA LYS A 23 6.55 -7.08 10.77
C LYS A 23 7.01 -5.82 10.04
N LEU A 24 7.72 -4.92 10.74
CA LEU A 24 8.24 -3.66 10.17
C LEU A 24 9.12 -3.87 8.93
N PRO A 25 10.04 -4.86 8.92
CA PRO A 25 10.88 -5.08 7.75
C PRO A 25 10.07 -5.43 6.49
N ASP A 26 8.97 -6.16 6.66
CA ASP A 26 8.15 -6.59 5.52
C ASP A 26 7.35 -5.41 4.98
N ALA A 27 6.73 -4.61 5.84
CA ALA A 27 6.00 -3.43 5.37
C ALA A 27 6.93 -2.43 4.67
N LEU A 28 8.18 -2.26 5.13
CA LEU A 28 9.18 -1.43 4.47
C LEU A 28 9.63 -2.01 3.13
N LEU A 29 9.81 -3.34 3.04
CA LEU A 29 10.12 -4.01 1.78
C LEU A 29 9.01 -3.77 0.74
N PHE A 30 7.75 -3.96 1.13
CA PHE A 30 6.60 -3.70 0.26
C PHE A 30 6.44 -2.21 -0.05
N PHE A 31 6.77 -1.32 0.89
CA PHE A 31 6.76 0.13 0.67
C PHE A 31 7.75 0.51 -0.44
N SER A 32 9.01 0.13 -0.28
CA SER A 32 10.08 0.43 -1.23
C SER A 32 9.80 -0.18 -2.60
N GLY A 33 9.33 -1.44 -2.63
CA GLY A 33 8.93 -2.11 -3.87
C GLY A 33 7.80 -1.37 -4.57
N GLY A 34 6.71 -1.06 -3.86
CA GLY A 34 5.57 -0.32 -4.41
C GLY A 34 5.92 1.08 -4.87
N ALA A 35 6.80 1.78 -4.13
CA ALA A 35 7.23 3.14 -4.45
C ALA A 35 8.08 3.22 -5.72
N ILE A 36 8.71 2.12 -6.13
CA ILE A 36 9.50 2.03 -7.37
C ILE A 36 8.64 1.46 -8.50
N LEU A 37 7.95 0.33 -8.27
CA LEU A 37 7.19 -0.37 -9.30
C LEU A 37 5.99 0.44 -9.81
N TYR A 38 5.26 1.13 -8.93
CA TYR A 38 4.06 1.85 -9.35
C TYR A 38 4.37 2.99 -10.34
N PRO A 39 5.35 3.88 -10.09
CA PRO A 39 5.77 4.87 -11.07
C PRO A 39 6.25 4.27 -12.39
N ILE A 40 6.91 3.10 -12.38
CA ILE A 40 7.33 2.42 -13.62
C ILE A 40 6.10 2.01 -14.44
N ILE A 41 5.11 1.38 -13.79
CA ILE A 41 3.85 1.01 -14.45
C ILE A 41 3.15 2.25 -15.00
N GLU A 42 3.11 3.34 -14.22
CA GLU A 42 2.50 4.60 -14.64
C GLU A 42 3.23 5.25 -15.82
N LEU A 43 4.57 5.22 -15.83
CA LEU A 43 5.38 5.71 -16.94
C LEU A 43 5.12 4.91 -18.22
N ILE A 44 4.97 3.59 -18.12
CA ILE A 44 4.64 2.73 -19.26
C ILE A 44 3.23 3.04 -19.78
N TRP A 45 2.25 3.27 -18.89
CA TRP A 45 0.85 3.47 -19.28
C TRP A 45 0.53 4.90 -19.74
N ARG A 46 1.09 5.93 -19.09
CA ARG A 46 0.73 7.35 -19.28
C ARG A 46 1.88 8.21 -19.79
N GLY A 47 3.11 7.72 -19.79
CA GLY A 47 4.31 8.48 -20.18
C GLY A 47 4.75 9.55 -19.17
N ARG A 48 4.06 9.70 -18.04
CA ARG A 48 4.38 10.66 -16.97
C ARG A 48 3.97 10.12 -15.61
N THR A 49 4.71 10.50 -14.57
CA THR A 49 4.39 10.19 -13.17
C THR A 49 4.67 11.41 -12.29
N HIS A 50 4.02 11.50 -11.14
CA HIS A 50 4.28 12.53 -10.14
C HIS A 50 4.86 11.87 -8.89
N TRP A 51 5.80 12.51 -8.18
CA TRP A 51 6.47 11.91 -7.02
C TRP A 51 5.49 11.48 -5.92
N SER A 52 4.33 12.14 -5.79
CA SER A 52 3.28 11.72 -4.86
C SER A 52 2.71 10.35 -5.18
N MET A 53 2.77 9.91 -6.44
CA MET A 53 2.33 8.59 -6.89
C MET A 53 3.30 7.49 -6.44
N SER A 54 4.61 7.79 -6.33
CA SER A 54 5.58 6.89 -5.69
C SER A 54 5.20 6.62 -4.23
N VAL A 55 4.89 7.69 -3.48
CA VAL A 55 4.49 7.56 -2.08
C VAL A 55 3.17 6.79 -1.95
N ALA A 56 2.18 7.09 -2.79
CA ALA A 56 0.90 6.38 -2.81
C ALA A 56 1.06 4.90 -3.15
N GLY A 57 1.86 4.55 -4.17
CA GLY A 57 2.15 3.17 -4.55
C GLY A 57 2.82 2.38 -3.43
N GLY A 58 3.79 2.99 -2.74
CA GLY A 58 4.41 2.40 -1.55
C GLY A 58 3.41 2.17 -0.41
N LEU A 59 2.60 3.18 -0.09
CA LEU A 59 1.55 3.08 0.94
C LEU A 59 0.58 1.93 0.64
N CYS A 60 0.07 1.88 -0.60
CA CYS A 60 -0.85 0.84 -1.05
C CYS A 60 -0.25 -0.55 -0.89
N ALA A 61 0.98 -0.77 -1.37
CA ALA A 61 1.66 -2.06 -1.28
C ALA A 61 1.86 -2.51 0.19
N SER A 62 2.26 -1.60 1.07
CA SER A 62 2.42 -1.89 2.50
C SER A 62 1.10 -2.23 3.17
N ILE A 63 0.04 -1.45 2.93
CA ILE A 63 -1.28 -1.67 3.54
C ILE A 63 -1.87 -2.99 3.03
N ILE A 64 -1.76 -3.27 1.73
CA ILE A 64 -2.17 -4.55 1.14
C ILE A 64 -1.43 -5.71 1.80
N ASN A 65 -0.10 -5.64 1.95
CA ASN A 65 0.67 -6.69 2.64
C ASN A 65 0.16 -6.93 4.07
N LEU A 66 -0.10 -5.87 4.83
CA LEU A 66 -0.61 -5.99 6.20
C LEU A 66 -2.02 -6.61 6.25
N ALA A 67 -2.92 -6.18 5.36
CA ALA A 67 -4.26 -6.75 5.22
C ALA A 67 -4.18 -8.23 4.83
N ASN A 68 -3.28 -8.55 3.89
CA ASN A 68 -3.02 -9.88 3.38
C ASN A 68 -2.61 -10.86 4.49
N MET A 69 -1.72 -10.43 5.39
CA MET A 69 -1.29 -11.22 6.54
C MET A 69 -2.43 -11.50 7.53
N LYS A 70 -3.34 -10.53 7.74
CA LYS A 70 -4.51 -10.70 8.61
C LYS A 70 -5.53 -11.66 8.01
N LEU A 71 -5.68 -11.63 6.68
CA LEU A 71 -6.68 -12.39 5.94
C LEU A 71 -6.12 -13.67 5.30
N LYS A 72 -4.99 -14.19 5.80
CA LYS A 72 -4.31 -15.36 5.22
C LYS A 72 -5.22 -16.60 5.06
N ASN A 73 -6.22 -16.75 5.93
CA ASN A 73 -7.17 -17.88 5.94
C ASN A 73 -8.41 -17.65 5.06
N HIS A 74 -8.54 -16.50 4.40
CA HIS A 74 -9.69 -16.16 3.57
C HIS A 74 -9.37 -16.40 2.08
N SER A 75 -10.44 -16.44 1.27
CA SER A 75 -10.33 -16.65 -0.18
C SER A 75 -9.46 -15.59 -0.86
N LEU A 76 -8.78 -15.98 -1.93
CA LEU A 76 -7.95 -15.07 -2.72
C LEU A 76 -8.78 -13.92 -3.31
N ALA A 77 -9.99 -14.22 -3.79
CA ALA A 77 -10.91 -13.23 -4.32
C ALA A 77 -11.21 -12.12 -3.29
N LEU A 78 -11.51 -12.47 -2.04
CA LEU A 78 -11.77 -11.48 -0.99
C LEU A 78 -10.54 -10.59 -0.73
N ARG A 79 -9.34 -11.19 -0.72
CA ARG A 79 -8.09 -10.46 -0.53
C ARG A 79 -7.83 -9.48 -1.67
N CYS A 80 -8.09 -9.88 -2.92
CA CYS A 80 -7.98 -9.00 -4.08
C CYS A 80 -9.04 -7.89 -4.08
N CYS A 81 -10.30 -8.20 -3.76
CA CYS A 81 -11.36 -7.20 -3.62
C CYS A 81 -10.99 -6.14 -2.58
N LEU A 82 -10.51 -6.57 -1.41
CA LEU A 82 -10.03 -5.64 -0.38
C LEU A 82 -8.80 -4.86 -0.83
N GLY A 83 -7.90 -5.47 -1.59
CA GLY A 83 -6.77 -4.78 -2.21
C GLY A 83 -7.23 -3.65 -3.15
N GLY A 84 -8.23 -3.91 -4.00
CA GLY A 84 -8.85 -2.90 -4.85
C GLY A 84 -9.48 -1.78 -4.03
N VAL A 85 -10.27 -2.10 -3.00
CA VAL A 85 -10.88 -1.09 -2.10
C VAL A 85 -9.81 -0.25 -1.40
N ILE A 86 -8.73 -0.85 -0.91
CA ILE A 86 -7.62 -0.12 -0.27
C ILE A 86 -7.00 0.87 -1.24
N ILE A 87 -6.67 0.43 -2.46
CA ILE A 87 -6.07 1.30 -3.48
C ILE A 87 -7.03 2.44 -3.82
N THR A 88 -8.31 2.15 -4.05
CA THR A 88 -9.33 3.16 -4.33
C THR A 88 -9.48 4.17 -3.18
N CYS A 89 -9.45 3.73 -1.92
CA CYS A 89 -9.50 4.67 -0.78
C CYS A 89 -8.26 5.58 -0.73
N VAL A 90 -7.06 5.01 -0.92
CA VAL A 90 -5.81 5.79 -0.93
C VAL A 90 -5.79 6.75 -2.13
N GLU A 91 -6.22 6.30 -3.30
CA GLU A 91 -6.36 7.10 -4.51
C GLU A 91 -7.31 8.26 -4.29
N PHE A 92 -8.50 8.02 -3.71
CA PHE A 92 -9.46 9.07 -3.41
C PHE A 92 -8.89 10.13 -2.47
N VAL A 93 -8.31 9.72 -1.33
CA VAL A 93 -7.71 10.65 -0.35
C VAL A 93 -6.56 11.43 -0.99
N THR A 94 -5.69 10.75 -1.73
CA THR A 94 -4.58 11.40 -2.44
C THR A 94 -5.11 12.40 -3.44
N GLY A 95 -6.14 12.05 -4.22
CA GLY A 95 -6.79 12.92 -5.19
C GLY A 95 -7.43 14.16 -4.56
N CYS A 96 -8.11 14.00 -3.42
CA CYS A 96 -8.62 15.13 -2.65
C CYS A 96 -7.50 16.10 -2.24
N ILE A 97 -6.33 15.59 -1.83
CA ILE A 97 -5.20 16.44 -1.43
C ILE A 97 -4.56 17.08 -2.67
N VAL A 98 -4.13 16.28 -3.64
CA VAL A 98 -3.26 16.76 -4.73
C VAL A 98 -4.04 17.42 -5.87
N ASN A 99 -5.25 16.93 -6.17
CA ASN A 99 -6.05 17.46 -7.28
C ASN A 99 -7.03 18.53 -6.80
N LEU A 100 -7.76 18.30 -5.70
CA LEU A 100 -8.74 19.28 -5.20
C LEU A 100 -8.09 20.34 -4.31
N GLY A 101 -7.20 19.94 -3.39
CA GLY A 101 -6.54 20.87 -2.47
C GLY A 101 -5.43 21.69 -3.14
N LEU A 102 -4.53 21.02 -3.88
CA LEU A 102 -3.34 21.65 -4.46
C LEU A 102 -3.50 22.01 -5.95
N GLY A 103 -4.56 21.55 -6.61
CA GLY A 103 -4.84 21.88 -8.02
C GLY A 103 -3.87 21.27 -9.04
N TRP A 104 -3.06 20.26 -8.65
CA TRP A 104 -2.01 19.70 -9.51
C TRP A 104 -2.51 18.86 -10.67
N LYS A 105 -3.80 18.47 -10.67
CA LYS A 105 -4.47 17.72 -11.75
C LYS A 105 -3.63 16.51 -12.22
N VAL A 106 -3.11 15.75 -11.26
CA VAL A 106 -2.25 14.59 -11.48
C VAL A 106 -2.96 13.55 -12.32
N TRP A 107 -4.26 13.31 -12.08
CA TRP A 107 -5.17 12.52 -12.92
C TRP A 107 -6.58 13.13 -12.92
N ASP A 108 -7.43 12.63 -13.82
CA ASP A 108 -8.82 13.06 -13.95
C ASP A 108 -9.71 11.89 -14.43
N TYR A 109 -10.65 11.48 -13.60
CA TYR A 109 -11.68 10.47 -13.91
C TYR A 109 -13.08 11.05 -14.09
N SER A 110 -13.22 12.37 -14.24
CA SER A 110 -14.53 13.04 -14.37
C SER A 110 -15.34 12.54 -15.57
N GLY A 111 -14.67 12.07 -16.64
CA GLY A 111 -15.30 11.46 -17.81
C GLY A 111 -15.72 10.00 -17.64
N SER A 112 -15.39 9.35 -16.51
CA SER A 112 -15.72 7.94 -16.27
C SER A 112 -17.12 7.78 -15.65
N LYS A 113 -17.84 6.72 -16.04
CA LYS A 113 -19.15 6.40 -15.44
C LYS A 113 -19.01 6.09 -13.95
N PHE A 114 -19.94 6.62 -13.15
CA PHE A 114 -19.98 6.47 -11.68
C PHE A 114 -18.70 6.94 -10.97
N ASN A 115 -17.99 7.93 -11.53
CA ASN A 115 -16.86 8.53 -10.84
C ASN A 115 -17.32 9.31 -9.59
N ILE A 116 -16.43 9.41 -8.61
CA ILE A 116 -16.63 10.22 -7.40
C ILE A 116 -15.63 11.37 -7.44
N LEU A 117 -16.14 12.60 -7.57
CA LEU A 117 -15.36 13.85 -7.64
C LEU A 117 -14.25 13.83 -8.72
N GLY A 118 -14.38 13.01 -9.75
CA GLY A 118 -13.33 12.78 -10.74
C GLY A 118 -12.06 12.13 -10.19
N GLN A 119 -12.06 11.61 -8.95
CA GLN A 119 -10.86 11.07 -8.29
C GLN A 119 -10.78 9.55 -8.32
N VAL A 120 -11.91 8.85 -8.29
CA VAL A 120 -11.98 7.39 -8.38
C VAL A 120 -13.19 6.96 -9.20
N CYS A 121 -13.17 5.75 -9.74
CA CYS A 121 -14.35 5.13 -10.34
C CYS A 121 -14.36 3.58 -10.17
N PRO A 122 -15.52 2.92 -10.34
CA PRO A 122 -15.64 1.47 -10.18
C PRO A 122 -14.79 0.68 -11.17
N LEU A 123 -14.64 1.16 -12.41
CA LEU A 123 -13.83 0.49 -13.43
C LEU A 123 -12.37 0.36 -12.98
N PHE A 124 -11.77 1.46 -12.52
CA PHE A 124 -10.40 1.44 -11.99
C PHE A 124 -10.30 0.65 -10.70
N THR A 125 -11.32 0.68 -9.83
CA THR A 125 -11.35 -0.17 -8.63
C THR A 125 -11.23 -1.65 -8.95
N ILE A 126 -11.86 -2.13 -10.03
CA ILE A 126 -11.73 -3.52 -10.49
C ILE A 126 -10.31 -3.79 -11.01
N LEU A 127 -9.74 -2.86 -11.80
CA LEU A 127 -8.36 -2.98 -12.26
C LEU A 127 -7.36 -3.01 -11.10
N TRP A 128 -7.60 -2.21 -10.05
CA TRP A 128 -6.81 -2.20 -8.83
C TRP A 128 -6.94 -3.50 -8.04
N ALA A 129 -8.13 -4.11 -8.00
CA ALA A 129 -8.31 -5.43 -7.43
C ALA A 129 -7.45 -6.48 -8.16
N LEU A 130 -7.38 -6.43 -9.50
CA LEU A 130 -6.50 -7.30 -10.28
C LEU A 130 -5.01 -7.00 -10.03
N LEU A 131 -4.64 -5.72 -9.98
CA LEU A 131 -3.26 -5.30 -9.71
C LEU A 131 -2.78 -5.67 -8.30
N SER A 132 -3.70 -5.85 -7.35
CA SER A 132 -3.36 -6.32 -6.00
C SER A 132 -2.92 -7.79 -5.95
N LEU A 133 -3.28 -8.60 -6.95
CA LEU A 133 -2.93 -10.02 -7.03
C LEU A 133 -1.41 -10.28 -6.97
N PRO A 134 -0.55 -9.68 -7.81
CA PRO A 134 0.90 -9.88 -7.74
C PRO A 134 1.49 -9.46 -6.39
N VAL A 135 0.96 -8.39 -5.78
CA VAL A 135 1.38 -7.95 -4.43
C VAL A 135 1.04 -9.01 -3.38
N ILE A 136 -0.17 -9.58 -3.44
CA ILE A 136 -0.63 -10.65 -2.55
C ILE A 136 0.21 -11.92 -2.74
N MET A 137 0.51 -12.29 -3.98
CA MET A 137 1.33 -13.47 -4.29
C MET A 137 2.76 -13.29 -3.75
N LEU A 138 3.38 -12.14 -3.98
CA LEU A 138 4.70 -11.82 -3.45
C LEU A 138 4.70 -11.85 -1.92
N SER A 139 3.68 -11.26 -1.29
CA SER A 139 3.50 -11.29 0.17
C SER A 139 3.41 -12.73 0.70
N ASN A 140 2.69 -13.62 0.02
CA ASN A 140 2.64 -15.03 0.39
C ASN A 140 4.00 -15.71 0.27
N THR A 141 4.73 -15.46 -0.81
CA THR A 141 6.06 -16.04 -1.03
C THR A 141 7.06 -15.58 0.04
N VAL A 142 7.12 -14.27 0.33
CA VAL A 142 8.00 -13.73 1.37
C VAL A 142 7.68 -14.33 2.73
N ASN A 143 6.39 -14.45 3.08
CA ASN A 143 5.97 -15.06 4.34
C ASN A 143 6.35 -16.55 4.43
N ARG A 144 6.25 -17.30 3.33
CA ARG A 144 6.67 -18.72 3.27
C ARG A 144 8.17 -18.88 3.43
N LEU A 145 8.96 -18.03 2.76
CA LEU A 145 10.42 -18.08 2.88
C LEU A 145 10.88 -17.80 4.30
N ARG A 146 10.25 -16.82 4.98
CA ARG A 146 10.57 -16.49 6.36
C ARG A 146 10.08 -17.53 7.38
N SER A 147 9.00 -18.26 7.10
CA SER A 147 8.59 -19.36 7.99
C SER A 147 9.49 -20.58 7.93
N ASN A 148 10.27 -20.72 6.85
CA ASN A 148 11.17 -21.84 6.60
C ASN A 148 12.64 -21.55 7.00
N ALA A 149 12.92 -20.33 7.47
CA ALA A 149 14.25 -19.87 7.92
C ALA A 149 14.27 -19.77 9.45
#